data_AF-G5JH13-F1
#
_entry.id   AF-G5JH13-F1
#
_cell.length_a   1.000
_cell.length_b   1.000
_cell.length_c   1.000
_cell.angle_alpha   90.00
_cell.angle_beta   90.00
_cell.angle_gamma   90.00
#
_symmetry.space_group_name_H-M   'P 1'
#
loop_
_entity.id
_entity.type
_entity.pdbx_description
1 polymer ?
#
loop_
_entity_poly.entity_id
_entity_poly.type
_entity_poly.pdbx_seq_one_letter_code
_entity_poly.pdbx_strand_id
1 'polypeptide(L)' 'SVYTVQAGDSLSLIASKYGTTYQKIMSLNGLNNFFIYPGQKLKVSGVASNTTNTGNAASA' A
#
# COMPACT_ATOMS: atom_id res chain seq x y z
N SER A 1 5.46 -9.11 -0.35
CA SER A 1 6.29 -8.78 0.82
C SER A 1 5.44 -8.29 1.98
N VAL A 2 5.75 -8.73 3.19
CA VAL A 2 5.07 -8.37 4.45
C VAL A 2 6.02 -7.52 5.29
N TYR A 3 5.52 -6.43 5.87
CA TYR A 3 6.23 -5.53 6.77
C TYR A 3 5.67 -5.63 8.18
N THR A 4 6.54 -5.62 9.18
CA THR A 4 6.13 -5.57 10.59
C THR A 4 6.21 -4.11 11.04
N VAL A 5 5.08 -3.54 11.43
CA VAL A 5 4.98 -2.16 11.89
C VAL A 5 5.83 -1.97 13.14
N GLN A 6 6.60 -0.88 13.20
CA GLN A 6 7.36 -0.49 14.38
C GLN A 6 6.70 0.69 15.10
N ALA A 7 7.06 0.90 16.37
CA ALA A 7 6.52 2.03 17.12
C ALA A 7 6.98 3.35 16.47
N GLY A 8 6.03 4.21 16.12
CA GLY A 8 6.28 5.46 15.40
C GLY A 8 6.12 5.38 13.88
N ASP A 9 5.92 4.18 13.32
CA ASP A 9 5.57 4.05 11.90
C ASP A 9 4.12 4.51 11.63
N SER A 10 3.91 5.05 10.43
CA SER A 10 2.58 5.41 9.92
C SER A 10 2.33 4.74 8.57
N LEU A 11 1.07 4.45 8.27
CA LEU A 11 0.64 3.83 7.01
C LEU A 11 1.17 4.58 5.77
N SER A 12 1.21 5.92 5.84
CA SER A 12 1.78 6.80 4.82
C SER A 12 3.29 6.64 4.66
N LEU A 13 4.06 6.63 5.75
CA LEU A 13 5.53 6.44 5.73
C LEU A 13 5.91 5.08 5.15
N ILE A 14 5.20 4.03 5.59
CA ILE A 14 5.38 2.67 5.08
C ILE A 14 5.04 2.65 3.58
N ALA A 15 3.91 3.24 3.18
CA ALA A 15 3.51 3.31 1.78
C ALA A 15 4.58 3.99 0.90
N SER A 16 5.07 5.17 1.31
CA SER A 16 6.13 5.90 0.62
C SER A 16 7.43 5.10 0.52
N LYS A 17 7.81 4.41 1.59
CA LYS A 17 9.01 3.55 1.63
C LYS A 17 8.94 2.39 0.64
N TYR A 18 7.74 1.88 0.37
CA TYR A 18 7.50 0.78 -0.56
C TYR A 18 7.04 1.24 -1.95
N GLY A 19 6.97 2.55 -2.21
CA GLY A 19 6.48 3.09 -3.49
C GLY A 19 5.01 2.73 -3.77
N THR A 20 4.21 2.58 -2.72
CA THR A 20 2.77 2.28 -2.81
C THR A 20 1.96 3.36 -2.11
N THR A 21 0.64 3.19 -2.05
CA THR A 21 -0.24 4.09 -1.30
C THR A 21 -0.81 3.39 -0.08
N TYR A 22 -1.08 4.16 0.97
CA TYR A 22 -1.72 3.64 2.19
C TYR A 22 -3.05 2.95 1.86
N GLN A 23 -3.81 3.45 0.87
CA GLN A 23 -5.04 2.81 0.37
C GLN A 23 -4.76 1.40 -0.15
N LYS A 24 -3.68 1.21 -0.95
CA LYS A 24 -3.30 -0.11 -1.45
C LYS A 24 -3.01 -1.06 -0.32
N ILE A 25 -2.23 -0.60 0.68
CA ILE A 25 -1.89 -1.39 1.86
C ILE A 25 -3.16 -1.75 2.63
N MET A 26 -4.07 -0.80 2.83
CA MET A 26 -5.34 -1.06 3.49
C MET A 26 -6.17 -2.11 2.75
N SER A 27 -6.36 -1.96 1.44
CA SER A 27 -7.07 -2.95 0.63
C SER A 27 -6.41 -4.33 0.65
N LEU A 28 -5.07 -4.39 0.61
CA LEU A 28 -4.31 -5.65 0.68
C LEU A 28 -4.46 -6.37 2.03
N ASN A 29 -4.77 -5.63 3.10
CA ASN A 29 -4.87 -6.14 4.46
C ASN A 29 -6.31 -6.12 5.01
N GLY A 30 -7.29 -5.70 4.21
CA GLY A 30 -8.68 -5.55 4.65
C GLY A 30 -8.87 -4.52 5.77
N LEU A 31 -8.02 -3.51 5.84
CA LEU A 31 -8.10 -2.47 6.86
C LEU A 31 -9.18 -1.45 6.49
N ASN A 32 -10.11 -1.22 7.40
CA ASN A 32 -11.13 -0.18 7.27
C ASN A 32 -10.68 1.17 7.85
N ASN A 33 -9.51 1.21 8.50
CA ASN A 33 -9.03 2.39 9.18
C ASN A 33 -7.51 2.55 9.04
N PHE A 34 -7.02 3.75 9.30
CA PHE A 34 -5.59 4.10 9.18
C PHE A 34 -4.78 3.75 10.43
N PHE A 35 -5.43 3.21 11.46
CA PHE A 35 -4.78 2.79 12.69
C PHE A 35 -4.01 1.48 12.48
N ILE A 36 -2.72 1.54 12.76
CA ILE A 36 -1.80 0.40 12.74
C ILE A 36 -1.08 0.33 14.08
N TYR A 37 -0.80 -0.89 14.53
CA TYR A 37 -0.17 -1.12 15.82
C TYR A 37 1.24 -1.68 15.64
N PRO A 38 2.20 -1.31 16.51
CA PRO A 38 3.53 -1.92 16.51
C PRO A 38 3.41 -3.44 16.70
N GLY A 39 4.16 -4.20 15.88
CA GLY A 39 4.08 -5.66 15.80
C GLY A 39 3.04 -6.19 14.79
N GLN A 40 2.19 -5.33 14.23
CA GLN A 40 1.24 -5.72 13.20
C GLN A 40 1.96 -6.05 11.88
N LYS A 41 1.59 -7.16 11.26
CA LYS A 41 2.10 -7.58 9.95
C LYS A 41 1.21 -7.03 8.84
N LEU A 42 1.75 -6.12 8.03
CA LEU A 42 1.07 -5.51 6.89
C LEU A 42 1.66 -6.02 5.58
N LYS A 43 0.79 -6.48 4.68
CA LYS A 43 1.14 -6.71 3.28
C LYS A 43 1.35 -5.36 2.59
N VAL A 44 2.61 -5.04 2.31
CA VAL A 44 3.04 -3.75 1.71
C VAL A 44 3.39 -3.87 0.24
N SER A 45 3.68 -5.09 -0.20
CA SER A 45 3.92 -5.41 -1.60
C SER A 45 3.09 -6.64 -1.93
N GLY A 46 1.90 -6.38 -2.46
CA GLY A 46 1.40 -7.17 -3.55
C GLY A 46 1.55 -6.29 -4.77
N VAL A 47 1.89 -6.87 -5.92
CA VAL A 47 1.46 -6.29 -7.20
C VAL A 47 -0.05 -6.22 -7.12
N ALA A 48 -0.57 -5.21 -6.47
CA ALA A 48 -1.94 -4.86 -6.69
C ALA A 48 -1.84 -4.27 -8.08
N SER A 49 -2.03 -5.14 -9.07
CA SER A 49 -2.02 -4.86 -10.49
C SER A 49 -2.68 -3.50 -10.62
N ASN A 50 -1.85 -2.47 -10.68
CA ASN A 50 -2.24 -1.30 -11.42
C ASN A 50 -2.06 -1.87 -12.81
N THR A 51 -3.09 -2.58 -13.26
CA THR A 51 -3.35 -2.74 -14.67
C THR A 51 -3.13 -1.34 -15.19
N THR A 52 -1.99 -1.20 -15.83
CA THR A 52 -1.70 -0.23 -16.87
C THR A 52 -3.03 0.17 -17.52
N ASN A 53 -3.60 1.29 -17.09
CA ASN A 53 -4.28 2.18 -18.01
C ASN A 53 -3.21 3.08 -18.64
N THR A 54 -2.16 2.42 -19.17
CA THR A 54 -1.45 2.86 -20.36
C THR A 54 -2.19 2.17 -21.49
N GLY A 55 -3.27 2.82 -21.93
CA GLY A 55 -4.17 2.31 -22.94
C GLY A 55 -5.16 3.38 -23.34
N ASN A 56 -4.73 4.20 -24.30
CA ASN A 56 -5.56 5.00 -25.21
C ASN A 56 -5.81 6.50 -24.88
N ALA A 57 -4.83 7.34 -25.26
CA ALA A 57 -5.11 8.65 -25.85
C ALA A 57 -3.93 9.11 -26.74
N ALA A 58 -3.63 8.30 -27.77
CA ALA A 58 -2.90 8.74 -28.94
C ALA A 58 -3.73 8.34 -30.15
N SER A 59 -4.56 9.27 -30.65
CA SER A 59 -5.10 9.23 -32.02
C SER A 59 -5.98 10.46 -32.29
N ALA A 60 -5.37 11.54 -32.79
CA ALA A 60 -5.84 12.44 -33.85
C ALA A 60 -4.83 13.58 -34.05
#